data_AF-A0AAE1GZY1-F1
#
_entry.id   AF-A0AAE1GZY1-F1
#
_cell.length_a   1.000
_cell.length_b   1.000
_cell.length_c   1.000
_cell.angle_alpha   90.00
_cell.angle_beta   90.00
_cell.angle_gamma   90.00
#
_symmetry.space_group_name_H-M   'P 1'
#
loop_
_entity.id
_entity.type
_entity.pdbx_description
1 polymer ?
#
loop_
_entity_poly.entity_id
_entity_poly.type
_entity_poly.pdbx_seq_one_letter_code
_entity_poly.pdbx_strand_id
1 'polypeptide(L)'
;MNTPLRFSMRSPIGTALLRPGRQRVIFNIVNISKKKNHLLDGMTPIVRSTTRPKWQRLPNQVVHYYRSPEHRNHYVLSFTFAFDREEEIYHFALCRPYSYSRCQAHLEQLDRKGLPHVRREVLTVSLQQRRLDLLTITASPNMDAPLNQRVVVILARVHPGEAPASFICQGLIDFLVSSHPIAVLLRDHVIFKVVPMMNPDGVFLGNERCSLLGIDLNRGWIDATPLSHPTLDAVQNLLADLNQRKDVHLDFVFDIHAHSSLHGAFIYGNSYDDVYRFERHIVYPKLLAQNAEDFNSLDTMYNRDPKKAGTARRYLCATLKDSVNCYTLFASLHGYRRDSPPYFLNYSEEGSDYRLGRNVARTYLDYYHVVGVIPLGLPASPGALKRAGRRSRPRHRRRSRSWPSREPRRRTPGGRLVALRPHQVQCYCVITSSSEDDDEEAEAYFLAGRPFPPPRGLRLGVSPPRGHGPGPAHRPALTG
;
A
#
# COMPACT_ATOMS: atom_id res chain seq x y z
N MET A 1 9.80 -6.75 2.31
CA MET A 1 10.07 -6.24 0.93
C MET A 1 9.70 -4.76 0.70
N ASN A 2 8.99 -4.08 1.61
CA ASN A 2 8.49 -2.71 1.36
C ASN A 2 9.41 -1.59 1.87
N THR A 3 10.52 -1.96 2.50
CA THR A 3 11.66 -1.07 2.80
C THR A 3 12.50 -0.88 1.55
N PRO A 4 12.76 0.36 1.13
CA PRO A 4 13.56 0.60 -0.05
C PRO A 4 14.98 0.03 0.06
N LEU A 5 15.35 -0.85 -0.87
CA LEU A 5 16.73 -1.27 -1.08
C LEU A 5 17.51 -0.09 -1.66
N ARG A 6 18.51 0.41 -0.93
CA ARG A 6 19.36 1.52 -1.35
C ARG A 6 20.62 1.00 -2.02
N PHE A 7 20.85 1.41 -3.26
CA PHE A 7 22.08 1.11 -4.00
C PHE A 7 22.77 2.41 -4.43
N SER A 8 24.08 2.46 -4.17
CA SER A 8 24.96 3.51 -4.67
C SER A 8 26.20 2.83 -5.27
N MET A 9 26.55 3.22 -6.49
CA MET A 9 27.75 2.71 -7.18
C MET A 9 29.06 3.14 -6.49
N ARG A 10 28.98 4.03 -5.49
CA ARG A 10 30.11 4.55 -4.71
C ARG A 10 30.13 4.08 -3.25
N SER A 11 29.25 3.16 -2.83
CA SER A 11 29.15 2.72 -1.43
C SER A 11 30.04 1.50 -1.11
N PRO A 12 30.66 1.39 0.08
CA PRO A 12 31.65 0.34 0.39
C PRO A 12 31.05 -1.04 0.69
N ILE A 13 29.73 -1.24 0.59
CA ILE A 13 29.10 -2.55 0.85
C ILE A 13 29.28 -3.42 -0.40
N GLY A 14 30.42 -4.12 -0.45
CA GLY A 14 30.78 -5.07 -1.51
C GLY A 14 31.64 -4.43 -2.60
N THR A 15 32.96 -4.44 -2.41
CA THR A 15 33.93 -3.99 -3.42
C THR A 15 33.88 -4.87 -4.67
N ALA A 16 33.13 -4.42 -5.66
CA ALA A 16 33.47 -4.63 -7.06
C ALA A 16 33.88 -3.26 -7.62
N LEU A 17 35.19 -3.07 -7.81
CA LEU A 17 35.75 -1.94 -8.56
C LEU A 17 35.27 -2.08 -10.01
N LEU A 18 34.19 -1.38 -10.35
CA LEU A 18 33.55 -1.49 -11.67
C LEU A 18 33.73 -0.17 -12.42
N ARG A 19 34.08 -0.30 -13.70
CA ARG A 19 34.52 0.79 -14.58
C ARG A 19 33.39 1.78 -14.89
N PRO A 20 33.72 3.04 -15.25
CA PRO A 20 32.74 4.05 -15.60
C PRO A 20 31.94 3.67 -16.86
N GLY A 21 30.62 3.62 -16.78
CA GLY A 21 29.71 3.33 -17.89
C GLY A 21 28.35 2.74 -17.48
N ARG A 22 27.37 2.77 -18.40
CA ARG A 22 26.01 2.19 -18.24
C ARG A 22 26.09 0.73 -17.76
N GLN A 23 26.00 0.52 -16.44
CA GLN A 23 26.12 -0.80 -15.86
C GLN A 23 24.76 -1.49 -15.84
N ARG A 24 24.71 -2.73 -16.34
CA ARG A 24 23.55 -3.60 -16.20
C ARG A 24 23.78 -4.57 -15.05
N VAL A 25 22.86 -4.58 -14.10
CA VAL A 25 22.88 -5.46 -12.93
C VAL A 25 21.64 -6.34 -12.97
N ILE A 26 21.83 -7.61 -12.62
CA ILE A 26 20.73 -8.53 -12.37
C ILE A 26 20.60 -8.69 -10.86
N PHE A 27 19.42 -8.31 -10.36
CA PHE A 27 19.06 -8.52 -8.97
C PHE A 27 18.30 -9.84 -8.86
N ASN A 28 18.69 -10.68 -7.91
CA ASN A 28 18.00 -11.93 -7.59
C ASN A 28 17.59 -11.92 -6.12
N ILE A 29 16.29 -11.96 -5.86
CA ILE A 29 15.70 -12.19 -4.53
C ILE A 29 15.23 -13.64 -4.53
N VAL A 30 15.92 -14.51 -3.79
CA VAL A 30 15.87 -15.97 -4.01
C VAL A 30 15.03 -16.75 -2.99
N ASN A 31 14.37 -16.06 -2.07
CA ASN A 31 13.72 -16.68 -0.94
C ASN A 31 12.34 -16.11 -0.64
N ILE A 32 11.56 -15.90 -1.70
CA ILE A 32 10.15 -15.55 -1.57
C ILE A 32 9.38 -16.83 -1.26
N SER A 33 8.85 -16.93 -0.04
CA SER A 33 8.16 -18.13 0.46
C SER A 33 6.67 -18.14 0.10
N LYS A 34 6.03 -16.95 0.02
CA LYS A 34 4.59 -16.87 -0.21
C LYS A 34 4.20 -17.37 -1.59
N LYS A 35 3.41 -18.45 -1.61
CA LYS A 35 2.96 -19.13 -2.83
C LYS A 35 2.04 -18.28 -3.70
N LYS A 36 1.09 -17.56 -3.10
CA LYS A 36 0.13 -16.70 -3.81
C LYS A 36 0.42 -15.23 -3.52
N ASN A 37 0.90 -14.49 -4.51
CA ASN A 37 1.10 -13.06 -4.39
C ASN A 37 1.04 -12.40 -5.78
N HIS A 38 0.94 -11.06 -5.79
CA HIS A 38 0.80 -10.25 -6.98
C HIS A 38 1.97 -10.32 -7.97
N LEU A 39 3.15 -10.83 -7.57
CA LEU A 39 4.27 -11.04 -8.51
C LEU A 39 3.93 -12.10 -9.55
N LEU A 40 3.03 -13.05 -9.23
CA LEU A 40 2.47 -13.99 -10.20
C LEU A 40 1.53 -13.30 -11.20
N ASP A 41 0.88 -12.22 -10.76
CA ASP A 41 -0.13 -11.48 -11.53
C ASP A 41 0.44 -10.18 -12.13
N GLY A 42 1.74 -10.18 -12.44
CA GLY A 42 2.40 -9.11 -13.19
C GLY A 42 2.76 -7.87 -12.38
N MET A 43 2.70 -7.92 -11.04
CA MET A 43 3.28 -6.85 -10.22
C MET A 43 4.80 -6.89 -10.32
N THR A 44 5.39 -5.71 -10.52
CA THR A 44 6.84 -5.56 -10.59
C THR A 44 7.36 -4.53 -9.59
N PRO A 45 8.64 -4.59 -9.19
CA PRO A 45 9.22 -3.60 -8.30
C PRO A 45 9.09 -2.19 -8.85
N ILE A 46 9.13 -1.21 -7.95
CA ILE A 46 9.24 0.20 -8.26
C ILE A 46 10.66 0.70 -7.99
N VAL A 47 11.08 1.70 -8.75
CA VAL A 47 12.39 2.35 -8.63
C VAL A 47 12.22 3.86 -8.54
N ARG A 48 13.11 4.51 -7.79
CA ARG A 48 13.34 5.96 -7.86
C ARG A 48 14.84 6.24 -7.73
N SER A 49 15.27 7.44 -8.11
CA SER A 49 16.64 7.90 -7.87
C SER A 49 16.67 9.27 -7.19
N THR A 50 17.86 9.75 -6.83
CA THR A 50 18.04 11.09 -6.22
C THR A 50 17.45 12.20 -7.09
N THR A 51 17.64 12.15 -8.42
CA THR A 51 17.14 13.17 -9.36
C THR A 51 15.76 12.84 -9.95
N ARG A 52 15.35 11.56 -9.90
CA ARG A 52 14.02 11.08 -10.27
C ARG A 52 13.29 10.61 -9.02
N PRO A 53 12.76 11.55 -8.20
CA PRO A 53 12.21 11.22 -6.89
C PRO A 53 10.86 10.50 -6.94
N LYS A 54 10.16 10.57 -8.09
CA LYS A 54 8.89 9.87 -8.30
C LYS A 54 9.15 8.38 -8.49
N TRP A 55 8.50 7.55 -7.69
CA TRP A 55 8.48 6.11 -7.86
C TRP A 55 7.85 5.71 -9.18
N GLN A 56 8.53 4.85 -9.93
CA GLN A 56 8.09 4.32 -11.22
C GLN A 56 8.21 2.80 -11.22
N ARG A 57 7.21 2.12 -11.77
CA ARG A 57 7.20 0.65 -11.84
C ARG A 57 8.15 0.16 -12.94
N LEU A 58 8.90 -0.90 -12.65
CA LEU A 58 9.77 -1.53 -13.65
C LEU A 58 8.93 -2.21 -14.75
N PRO A 59 9.35 -2.13 -16.02
CA PRO A 59 8.65 -2.82 -17.10
C PRO A 59 8.62 -4.34 -16.87
N ASN A 60 7.48 -4.97 -17.16
CA ASN A 60 7.31 -6.42 -17.01
C ASN A 60 8.34 -7.23 -17.79
N GLN A 61 8.84 -6.71 -18.92
CA GLN A 61 9.80 -7.40 -19.77
C GLN A 61 11.18 -7.59 -19.13
N VAL A 62 11.49 -6.84 -18.06
CA VAL A 62 12.78 -6.93 -17.36
C VAL A 62 12.68 -7.61 -16.00
N VAL A 63 11.51 -8.19 -15.68
CA VAL A 63 11.24 -8.84 -14.39
C VAL A 63 10.74 -10.26 -14.64
N HIS A 64 11.33 -11.20 -13.90
CA HIS A 64 11.03 -12.62 -13.97
C HIS A 64 10.75 -13.14 -12.57
N TYR A 65 9.63 -13.82 -12.40
CA TYR A 65 9.24 -14.45 -11.14
C TYR A 65 8.96 -15.93 -11.38
N TYR A 66 9.75 -16.81 -10.77
CA TYR A 66 9.75 -18.25 -11.08
C TYR A 66 10.17 -19.09 -9.88
N ARG A 67 9.82 -20.38 -9.86
CA ARG A 67 10.32 -21.33 -8.85
C ARG A 67 11.69 -21.85 -9.27
N SER A 68 12.62 -21.92 -8.34
CA SER A 68 13.96 -22.46 -8.61
C SER A 68 14.24 -23.71 -7.76
N PRO A 69 14.48 -24.88 -8.37
CA PRO A 69 14.94 -26.07 -7.67
C PRO A 69 16.26 -25.85 -6.91
N GLU A 70 17.16 -25.03 -7.46
CA GLU A 70 18.44 -24.66 -6.84
C GLU A 70 18.26 -23.87 -5.55
N HIS A 71 17.10 -23.23 -5.37
CA HIS A 71 16.74 -22.47 -4.18
C HIS A 71 15.63 -23.16 -3.39
N ARG A 72 15.73 -24.50 -3.23
CA ARG A 72 14.77 -25.30 -2.44
C ARG A 72 13.31 -25.12 -2.89
N ASN A 73 13.09 -24.91 -4.20
CA ASN A 73 11.78 -24.62 -4.79
C ASN A 73 11.08 -23.35 -4.24
N HIS A 74 11.85 -22.43 -3.63
CA HIS A 74 11.39 -21.09 -3.34
C HIS A 74 11.15 -20.32 -4.63
N TYR A 75 10.31 -19.29 -4.54
CA TYR A 75 10.17 -18.35 -5.63
C TYR A 75 11.34 -17.37 -5.65
N VAL A 76 11.82 -17.11 -6.85
CA VAL A 76 12.88 -16.16 -7.17
C VAL A 76 12.29 -15.01 -7.95
N LEU A 77 12.51 -13.78 -7.48
CA LEU A 77 12.27 -12.56 -8.24
C LEU A 77 13.61 -12.07 -8.80
N SER A 78 13.76 -12.18 -10.12
CA SER A 78 14.91 -11.69 -10.86
C SER A 78 14.52 -10.45 -11.67
N PHE A 79 15.27 -9.36 -11.58
CA PHE A 79 15.07 -8.23 -12.49
C PHE A 79 16.37 -7.60 -12.95
N THR A 80 16.37 -7.13 -14.20
CA THR A 80 17.52 -6.44 -14.79
C THR A 80 17.31 -4.94 -14.70
N PHE A 81 18.32 -4.22 -14.21
CA PHE A 81 18.32 -2.76 -14.19
C PHE A 81 19.58 -2.20 -14.82
N ALA A 82 19.41 -1.19 -15.67
CA ALA A 82 20.49 -0.45 -16.29
C ALA A 82 20.69 0.87 -15.54
N PHE A 83 21.76 0.96 -14.75
CA PHE A 83 22.18 2.19 -14.10
C PHE A 83 22.69 3.16 -15.16
N ASP A 84 21.98 4.27 -15.33
CA ASP A 84 22.29 5.27 -16.35
C ASP A 84 23.15 6.43 -15.83
N ARG A 85 23.28 6.56 -14.49
CA ARG A 85 24.08 7.60 -13.82
C ARG A 85 24.72 7.07 -12.55
N GLU A 86 26.01 7.29 -12.38
CA GLU A 86 26.83 6.70 -11.30
C GLU A 86 26.78 7.52 -10.01
N GLU A 87 26.51 8.82 -10.13
CA GLU A 87 26.39 9.73 -8.99
C GLU A 87 25.03 9.59 -8.29
N GLU A 88 24.08 8.92 -8.93
CA GLU A 88 22.73 8.76 -8.41
C GLU A 88 22.62 7.57 -7.44
N ILE A 89 21.77 7.75 -6.43
CA ILE A 89 21.39 6.69 -5.51
C ILE A 89 20.02 6.18 -5.93
N TYR A 90 19.95 4.89 -6.26
CA TYR A 90 18.72 4.24 -6.65
C TYR A 90 18.12 3.53 -5.46
N HIS A 91 16.80 3.58 -5.40
CA HIS A 91 16.01 2.91 -4.39
C HIS A 91 15.00 2.00 -5.07
N PHE A 92 14.93 0.74 -4.65
CA PHE A 92 13.96 -0.24 -5.15
C PHE A 92 13.01 -0.67 -4.03
N ALA A 93 11.72 -0.80 -4.30
CA ALA A 93 10.75 -1.32 -3.35
C ALA A 93 9.69 -2.14 -4.09
N LEU A 94 8.92 -2.96 -3.37
CA LEU A 94 7.79 -3.67 -3.98
C LEU A 94 6.56 -2.74 -4.13
N CYS A 95 6.23 -1.96 -3.10
CA CYS A 95 5.24 -0.89 -3.16
C CYS A 95 5.82 0.46 -2.66
N ARG A 96 5.12 1.57 -2.93
CA ARG A 96 5.56 2.91 -2.49
C ARG A 96 5.68 2.91 -0.96
N PRO A 97 6.84 3.23 -0.37
CA PRO A 97 6.98 3.26 1.07
C PRO A 97 6.23 4.45 1.68
N TYR A 98 5.69 4.25 2.88
CA TYR A 98 5.16 5.30 3.73
C TYR A 98 5.89 5.22 5.07
N SER A 99 6.86 6.09 5.30
CA SER A 99 7.70 6.05 6.50
C SER A 99 6.98 6.63 7.72
N TYR A 100 7.45 6.26 8.92
CA TYR A 100 7.03 6.90 10.16
C TYR A 100 7.28 8.41 10.13
N SER A 101 8.44 8.86 9.64
CA SER A 101 8.75 10.29 9.50
C SER A 101 7.80 11.03 8.56
N ARG A 102 7.34 10.39 7.48
CA ARG A 102 6.32 10.97 6.59
C ARG A 102 4.98 11.11 7.32
N CYS A 103 4.61 10.10 8.12
CA CYS A 103 3.42 10.17 8.97
C CYS A 103 3.50 11.37 9.90
N GLN A 104 4.58 11.47 10.69
CA GLN A 104 4.78 12.57 11.63
C GLN A 104 4.76 13.94 10.94
N ALA A 105 5.45 14.09 9.80
CA ALA A 105 5.46 15.34 9.04
C ALA A 105 4.07 15.75 8.52
N HIS A 106 3.23 14.79 8.13
CA HIS A 106 1.84 15.04 7.76
C HIS A 106 1.01 15.51 8.96
N LEU A 107 1.14 14.86 10.10
CA LEU A 107 0.43 15.24 11.32
C LEU A 107 0.88 16.62 11.84
N GLU A 108 2.18 16.90 11.85
CA GLU A 108 2.74 18.22 12.19
C GLU A 108 2.26 19.33 11.23
N GLN A 109 1.98 18.98 9.96
CA GLN A 109 1.39 19.93 9.02
C GLN A 109 -0.05 20.26 9.40
N LEU A 110 -0.81 19.30 9.94
CA LEU A 110 -2.15 19.55 10.47
C LEU A 110 -2.09 20.43 11.72
N ASP A 111 -1.16 20.15 12.63
CA ASP A 111 -0.95 20.97 13.84
C ASP A 111 -0.64 22.43 13.47
N ARG A 112 0.26 22.64 12.50
CA ARG A 112 0.61 23.98 11.98
C ARG A 112 -0.56 24.73 11.34
N LYS A 113 -1.59 24.04 10.85
CA LYS A 113 -2.80 24.68 10.31
C LYS A 113 -3.71 25.21 11.42
N GLY A 114 -3.54 24.77 12.68
CA GLY A 114 -4.36 25.23 13.81
C GLY A 114 -5.86 25.02 13.60
N LEU A 115 -6.24 23.90 12.98
CA LEU A 115 -7.65 23.64 12.66
C LEU A 115 -8.43 23.36 13.96
N PRO A 116 -9.49 24.13 14.27
CA PRO A 116 -10.17 24.03 15.56
C PRO A 116 -11.00 22.74 15.70
N HIS A 117 -11.17 22.01 14.60
CA HIS A 117 -11.88 20.73 14.52
C HIS A 117 -10.95 19.50 14.49
N VAL A 118 -9.67 19.69 14.82
CA VAL A 118 -8.66 18.62 14.91
C VAL A 118 -7.89 18.74 16.22
N ARG A 119 -7.87 17.66 17.00
CA ARG A 119 -7.04 17.54 18.20
C ARG A 119 -6.12 16.33 18.05
N ARG A 120 -4.80 16.55 18.16
CA ARG A 120 -3.79 15.49 18.12
C ARG A 120 -3.26 15.26 19.52
N GLU A 121 -3.24 13.99 19.94
CA GLU A 121 -2.75 13.56 21.25
C GLU A 121 -1.80 12.38 21.07
N VAL A 122 -0.89 12.16 22.03
CA VAL A 122 -0.13 10.91 22.13
C VAL A 122 -0.97 9.94 22.94
N LEU A 123 -1.47 8.89 22.30
CA LEU A 123 -2.21 7.85 23.01
C LEU A 123 -1.28 7.01 23.89
N THR A 124 -0.11 6.67 23.35
CA THR A 124 0.98 5.99 24.07
C THR A 124 2.28 6.09 23.27
N VAL A 125 3.34 5.43 23.73
CA VAL A 125 4.57 5.20 22.97
C VAL A 125 4.78 3.71 22.72
N SER A 126 5.43 3.38 21.61
CA SER A 126 5.87 2.03 21.29
C SER A 126 7.06 1.60 22.15
N LEU A 127 7.50 0.35 22.00
CA LEU A 127 8.65 -0.20 22.74
C LEU A 127 9.93 0.59 22.47
N GLN A 128 10.16 1.03 21.22
CA GLN A 128 11.29 1.91 20.89
C GLN A 128 10.96 3.41 21.07
N GLN A 129 9.99 3.74 21.92
CA GLN A 129 9.63 5.12 22.29
C GLN A 129 9.18 5.99 21.11
N ARG A 130 8.54 5.40 20.09
CA ARG A 130 7.87 6.15 19.02
C ARG A 130 6.44 6.46 19.41
N ARG A 131 5.96 7.64 19.03
CA ARG A 131 4.62 8.10 19.37
C ARG A 131 3.58 7.27 18.63
N LEU A 132 2.58 6.81 19.37
CA LEU A 132 1.31 6.39 18.81
C LEU A 132 0.35 7.58 18.91
N ASP A 133 0.22 8.33 17.82
CA ASP A 133 -0.67 9.49 17.79
C ASP A 133 -2.14 9.08 17.59
N LEU A 134 -3.03 9.75 18.31
CA LEU A 134 -4.47 9.70 18.13
C LEU A 134 -4.96 11.07 17.65
N LEU A 135 -5.67 11.08 16.52
CA LEU A 135 -6.39 12.26 16.05
C LEU A 135 -7.85 12.16 16.45
N THR A 136 -8.37 13.22 17.05
CA THR A 136 -9.80 13.45 17.21
C THR A 136 -10.23 14.49 16.18
N ILE A 137 -11.19 14.16 15.32
CA ILE A 137 -11.72 15.05 14.29
C ILE A 137 -13.24 15.15 14.48
N THR A 138 -13.71 16.32 14.89
CA THR A 138 -15.12 16.64 15.16
C THR A 138 -15.29 18.17 15.19
N ALA A 139 -16.51 18.69 15.11
CA ALA A 139 -16.76 20.12 15.25
C ALA A 139 -16.27 20.63 16.61
N SER A 140 -15.76 21.87 16.68
CA SER A 140 -15.14 22.40 17.90
C SER A 140 -16.04 22.36 19.14
N PRO A 141 -17.35 22.69 19.07
CA PRO A 141 -18.24 22.54 20.22
C PRO A 141 -18.33 21.09 20.72
N ASN A 142 -18.21 20.12 19.81
CA ASN A 142 -18.35 18.70 20.09
C ASN A 142 -17.10 18.08 20.74
N MET A 143 -15.98 18.80 20.80
CA MET A 143 -14.77 18.32 21.49
C MET A 143 -14.99 18.16 23.00
N ASP A 144 -15.83 19.03 23.58
CA ASP A 144 -16.04 19.15 25.03
C ASP A 144 -17.53 19.04 25.44
N ALA A 145 -18.48 18.97 24.49
CA ALA A 145 -19.94 18.93 24.78
C ALA A 145 -20.53 17.50 24.90
N PRO A 146 -21.45 17.24 25.85
CA PRO A 146 -21.95 15.89 26.10
C PRO A 146 -23.34 15.61 25.51
N LEU A 147 -23.55 14.31 25.23
CA LEU A 147 -24.79 13.55 24.99
C LEU A 147 -25.01 13.04 23.55
N ASN A 148 -24.90 11.71 23.43
CA ASN A 148 -25.25 10.86 22.28
C ASN A 148 -24.44 11.11 20.99
N GLN A 149 -23.18 11.52 21.11
CA GLN A 149 -22.32 11.70 19.95
C GLN A 149 -21.93 10.34 19.34
N ARG A 150 -22.03 10.24 18.01
CA ARG A 150 -21.60 9.05 17.26
C ARG A 150 -20.09 9.03 17.13
N VAL A 151 -19.47 7.88 17.40
CA VAL A 151 -18.01 7.73 17.35
C VAL A 151 -17.61 6.67 16.35
N VAL A 152 -16.64 7.01 15.50
CA VAL A 152 -15.99 6.11 14.55
C VAL A 152 -14.51 6.01 14.92
N VAL A 153 -14.02 4.82 15.19
CA VAL A 153 -12.59 4.56 15.42
C VAL A 153 -11.97 3.96 14.17
N ILE A 154 -10.85 4.53 13.71
CA ILE A 154 -10.13 4.10 12.52
C ILE A 154 -8.71 3.73 12.93
N LEU A 155 -8.33 2.49 12.66
CA LEU A 155 -7.00 1.96 12.87
C LEU A 155 -6.35 1.74 11.52
N ALA A 156 -5.07 2.09 11.39
CA ALA A 156 -4.34 1.83 10.17
C ALA A 156 -2.95 1.29 10.49
N ARG A 157 -2.46 0.46 9.57
CA ARG A 157 -1.07 0.04 9.52
C ARG A 157 -0.61 -0.76 10.73
N VAL A 158 -1.38 -1.80 11.05
CA VAL A 158 -1.00 -2.83 12.02
C VAL A 158 0.17 -3.65 11.49
N HIS A 159 0.10 -4.10 10.23
CA HIS A 159 1.24 -4.72 9.55
C HIS A 159 2.14 -3.67 8.89
N PRO A 160 3.44 -3.61 9.23
CA PRO A 160 4.35 -2.59 8.73
C PRO A 160 4.58 -2.58 7.22
N GLY A 161 4.42 -3.70 6.54
CA GLY A 161 4.61 -3.86 5.10
C GLY A 161 3.51 -3.18 4.29
N GLU A 162 2.33 -2.98 4.87
CA GLU A 162 1.11 -2.65 4.12
C GLU A 162 0.97 -1.15 3.79
N ALA A 163 1.88 -0.64 2.94
CA ALA A 163 1.99 0.77 2.58
C ALA A 163 0.67 1.47 2.19
N PRO A 164 -0.17 0.84 1.36
CA PRO A 164 -1.46 1.41 0.96
C PRO A 164 -2.33 1.85 2.14
N ALA A 165 -2.33 1.12 3.26
CA ALA A 165 -3.17 1.45 4.42
C ALA A 165 -2.88 2.87 4.96
N SER A 166 -1.62 3.28 4.99
CA SER A 166 -1.26 4.63 5.44
C SER A 166 -1.65 5.71 4.44
N PHE A 167 -1.58 5.44 3.13
CA PHE A 167 -2.03 6.38 2.10
C PHE A 167 -3.56 6.56 2.11
N ILE A 168 -4.30 5.47 2.30
CA ILE A 168 -5.76 5.48 2.46
C ILE A 168 -6.14 6.28 3.70
N CYS A 169 -5.52 5.97 4.85
CA CYS A 169 -5.75 6.69 6.09
C CYS A 169 -5.44 8.19 5.96
N GLN A 170 -4.33 8.55 5.31
CA GLN A 170 -4.00 9.95 5.02
C GLN A 170 -5.08 10.62 4.16
N GLY A 171 -5.56 9.96 3.09
CA GLY A 171 -6.61 10.48 2.23
C GLY A 171 -7.96 10.68 2.94
N LEU A 172 -8.28 9.79 3.87
CA LEU A 172 -9.43 9.91 4.76
C LEU A 172 -9.30 11.12 5.70
N ILE A 173 -8.16 11.26 6.38
CA ILE A 173 -7.88 12.39 7.26
C ILE A 173 -7.97 13.70 6.48
N ASP A 174 -7.27 13.79 5.35
CA ASP A 174 -7.23 14.99 4.50
C ASP A 174 -8.64 15.43 4.04
N PHE A 175 -9.54 14.47 3.80
CA PHE A 175 -10.94 14.77 3.49
C PHE A 175 -11.71 15.27 4.71
N LEU A 176 -11.66 14.54 5.83
CA LEU A 176 -12.40 14.88 7.05
C LEU A 176 -12.00 16.26 7.61
N VAL A 177 -10.74 16.67 7.46
CA VAL A 177 -10.27 17.99 7.93
C VAL A 177 -10.51 19.12 6.93
N SER A 178 -10.94 18.81 5.71
CA SER A 178 -11.17 19.80 4.64
C SER A 178 -12.40 20.68 4.90
N SER A 179 -12.60 21.68 4.03
CA SER A 179 -13.80 22.51 3.97
C SER A 179 -14.92 21.91 3.10
N HIS A 180 -14.79 20.66 2.65
CA HIS A 180 -15.81 20.02 1.82
C HIS A 180 -17.14 19.94 2.61
N PRO A 181 -18.31 20.26 2.01
CA PRO A 181 -19.59 20.28 2.73
C PRO A 181 -19.92 18.97 3.45
N ILE A 182 -19.69 17.83 2.78
CA ILE A 182 -19.80 16.49 3.41
C ILE A 182 -18.91 16.35 4.65
N ALA A 183 -17.66 16.83 4.62
CA ALA A 183 -16.76 16.72 5.75
C ALA A 183 -17.20 17.61 6.92
N VAL A 184 -17.71 18.81 6.62
CA VAL A 184 -18.30 19.71 7.64
C VAL A 184 -19.49 19.02 8.32
N LEU A 185 -20.45 18.54 7.52
CA LEU A 185 -21.63 17.86 8.03
C LEU A 185 -21.27 16.62 8.85
N LEU A 186 -20.32 15.80 8.40
CA LEU A 186 -19.84 14.66 9.18
C LEU A 186 -19.26 15.08 10.53
N ARG A 187 -18.44 16.14 10.59
CA ARG A 187 -17.87 16.63 11.85
C ARG A 187 -18.90 17.19 12.82
N ASP A 188 -20.02 17.70 12.32
CA ASP A 188 -21.10 18.22 13.15
C ASP A 188 -21.86 17.10 13.89
N HIS A 189 -21.84 15.87 13.36
CA HIS A 189 -22.61 14.74 13.90
C HIS A 189 -21.76 13.57 14.41
N VAL A 190 -20.50 13.47 14.00
CA VAL A 190 -19.66 12.29 14.20
C VAL A 190 -18.26 12.69 14.69
N ILE A 191 -17.80 12.04 15.75
CA ILE A 191 -16.41 12.10 16.19
C ILE A 191 -15.62 10.98 15.52
N PHE A 192 -14.59 11.36 14.76
CA PHE A 192 -13.61 10.41 14.24
C PHE A 192 -12.40 10.36 15.17
N LYS A 193 -12.07 9.16 15.65
CA LYS A 193 -10.87 8.83 16.42
C LYS A 193 -9.96 8.02 15.50
N VAL A 194 -8.85 8.59 15.05
CA VAL A 194 -7.97 7.98 14.03
C VAL A 194 -6.59 7.70 14.61
N VAL A 195 -6.14 6.46 14.53
CA VAL A 195 -4.75 6.04 14.81
C VAL A 195 -4.07 5.75 13.47
N PRO A 196 -3.27 6.68 12.92
CA PRO A 196 -2.77 6.57 11.54
C PRO A 196 -1.72 5.47 11.32
N MET A 197 -1.07 5.02 12.40
CA MET A 197 -0.01 4.02 12.34
C MET A 197 0.10 3.23 13.64
N MET A 198 -0.52 2.04 13.68
CA MET A 198 -0.53 1.15 14.84
C MET A 198 0.83 0.53 15.19
N ASN A 199 1.71 0.38 14.19
CA ASN A 199 3.02 -0.27 14.36
C ASN A 199 4.19 0.61 13.91
N PRO A 200 4.47 1.72 14.62
CA PRO A 200 5.53 2.65 14.22
C PRO A 200 6.94 2.01 14.27
N ASP A 201 7.17 1.06 15.18
CA ASP A 201 8.47 0.37 15.30
C ASP A 201 8.73 -0.55 14.13
N GLY A 202 7.78 -1.44 13.81
CA GLY A 202 7.91 -2.32 12.67
C GLY A 202 8.04 -1.55 11.35
N VAL A 203 7.36 -0.40 11.21
CA VAL A 203 7.49 0.47 10.03
C VAL A 203 8.89 1.08 9.94
N PHE A 204 9.46 1.50 11.07
CA PHE A 204 10.81 2.06 11.11
C PHE A 204 11.88 1.01 10.78
N LEU A 205 11.73 -0.21 11.33
CA LEU A 205 12.64 -1.33 11.09
C LEU A 205 12.53 -1.88 9.68
N GLY A 206 11.39 -1.66 9.04
CA GLY A 206 11.14 -2.15 7.69
C GLY A 206 10.63 -3.59 7.65
N ASN A 207 9.93 -4.00 8.70
CA ASN A 207 9.27 -5.30 8.80
C ASN A 207 8.15 -5.41 7.74
N GLU A 208 7.72 -6.64 7.48
CA GLU A 208 6.56 -6.91 6.63
C GLU A 208 5.31 -7.05 7.51
N ARG A 209 5.31 -8.00 8.44
CA ARG A 209 4.13 -8.36 9.23
C ARG A 209 4.20 -7.92 10.68
N CYS A 210 5.36 -8.11 11.29
CA CYS A 210 5.49 -8.14 12.74
C CYS A 210 5.95 -6.82 13.38
N SER A 211 5.67 -6.69 14.67
CA SER A 211 6.23 -5.67 15.57
C SER A 211 7.72 -5.85 15.83
N LEU A 212 8.31 -5.01 16.69
CA LEU A 212 9.69 -5.15 17.15
C LEU A 212 10.02 -6.55 17.72
N LEU A 213 9.05 -7.17 18.41
CA LEU A 213 9.24 -8.46 19.08
C LEU A 213 9.03 -9.67 18.16
N GLY A 214 8.87 -9.46 16.85
CA GLY A 214 8.57 -10.54 15.89
C GLY A 214 7.14 -11.06 15.96
N ILE A 215 6.24 -10.37 16.67
CA ILE A 215 4.83 -10.77 16.83
C ILE A 215 3.94 -10.02 15.84
N ASP A 216 3.02 -10.75 15.21
CA ASP A 216 1.89 -10.21 14.45
C ASP A 216 0.88 -9.54 15.41
N LEU A 217 0.86 -8.19 15.39
CA LEU A 217 -0.06 -7.42 16.22
C LEU A 217 -1.54 -7.70 15.93
N ASN A 218 -1.89 -8.14 14.71
CA ASN A 218 -3.25 -8.54 14.37
C ASN A 218 -3.55 -10.01 14.71
N ARG A 219 -2.73 -10.61 15.58
CA ARG A 219 -3.02 -11.84 16.35
C ARG A 219 -2.91 -11.62 17.85
N GLY A 220 -2.20 -10.57 18.28
CA GLY A 220 -1.90 -10.27 19.68
C GLY A 220 -2.95 -9.46 20.43
N TRP A 221 -4.18 -9.31 19.92
CA TRP A 221 -5.21 -8.52 20.63
C TRP A 221 -5.65 -9.17 21.96
N ILE A 222 -5.59 -10.50 22.08
CA ILE A 222 -6.03 -11.22 23.28
C ILE A 222 -5.03 -11.04 24.43
N ASP A 223 -3.73 -11.08 24.13
CA ASP A 223 -2.65 -11.12 25.14
C ASP A 223 -1.82 -9.83 25.16
N ALA A 224 -2.39 -8.72 24.68
CA ALA A 224 -1.72 -7.42 24.71
C ALA A 224 -1.57 -6.93 26.15
N THR A 225 -0.36 -6.49 26.51
CA THR A 225 -0.07 -5.83 27.78
C THR A 225 0.71 -4.53 27.53
N PRO A 226 0.78 -3.61 28.50
CA PRO A 226 1.60 -2.40 28.38
C PRO A 226 3.09 -2.69 28.12
N LEU A 227 3.59 -3.86 28.53
CA LEU A 227 4.99 -4.26 28.38
C LEU A 227 5.28 -4.99 27.06
N SER A 228 4.34 -5.80 26.57
CA SER A 228 4.52 -6.56 25.31
C SER A 228 4.10 -5.76 24.09
N HIS A 229 2.91 -5.18 24.14
CA HIS A 229 2.24 -4.52 23.01
C HIS A 229 1.55 -3.23 23.48
N PRO A 230 2.31 -2.21 23.92
CA PRO A 230 1.74 -0.97 24.47
C PRO A 230 0.76 -0.30 23.51
N THR A 231 0.97 -0.41 22.19
CA THR A 231 0.09 0.20 21.19
C THR A 231 -1.27 -0.49 21.09
N LEU A 232 -1.33 -1.81 21.24
CA LEU A 232 -2.58 -2.56 21.29
C LEU A 232 -3.31 -2.29 22.61
N ASP A 233 -2.61 -2.38 23.73
CA ASP A 233 -3.16 -2.15 25.07
C ASP A 233 -3.81 -0.76 25.17
N ALA A 234 -3.12 0.30 24.73
CA ALA A 234 -3.66 1.65 24.78
C ALA A 234 -4.90 1.85 23.90
N VAL A 235 -4.96 1.19 22.73
CA VAL A 235 -6.16 1.23 21.87
C VAL A 235 -7.30 0.41 22.45
N GLN A 236 -7.02 -0.72 23.11
CA GLN A 236 -8.04 -1.48 23.83
C GLN A 236 -8.64 -0.68 24.97
N ASN A 237 -7.80 0.02 25.75
CA ASN A 237 -8.27 0.90 26.82
C ASN A 237 -9.13 2.05 26.29
N LEU A 238 -8.72 2.69 25.18
CA LEU A 238 -9.51 3.70 24.48
C LEU A 238 -10.89 3.15 24.05
N LEU A 239 -10.91 1.97 23.43
CA LEU A 239 -12.15 1.34 22.95
C LEU A 239 -13.06 0.92 24.11
N ALA A 240 -12.50 0.39 25.19
CA ALA A 240 -13.23 0.01 26.39
C ALA A 240 -13.91 1.22 27.04
N ASP A 241 -13.19 2.34 27.19
CA ASP A 241 -13.74 3.60 27.71
C ASP A 241 -14.91 4.10 26.84
N LEU A 242 -14.68 4.22 25.52
CA LEU A 242 -15.72 4.65 24.57
C LEU A 242 -16.95 3.73 24.57
N ASN A 243 -16.74 2.42 24.75
CA ASN A 243 -17.81 1.43 24.77
C ASN A 243 -18.61 1.48 26.07
N GLN A 244 -18.02 1.87 27.21
CA GLN A 244 -18.71 1.94 28.51
C GLN A 244 -19.46 3.25 28.72
N ARG A 245 -18.95 4.35 28.16
CA ARG A 245 -19.57 5.67 28.25
C ARG A 245 -21.02 5.67 27.74
N LYS A 246 -21.88 6.43 28.43
CA LYS A 246 -23.32 6.57 28.10
C LYS A 246 -23.62 7.77 27.21
N ASP A 247 -22.70 8.73 27.18
CA ASP A 247 -22.81 9.98 26.44
C ASP A 247 -22.24 9.89 25.01
N VAL A 248 -21.64 8.76 24.65
CA VAL A 248 -21.17 8.46 23.29
C VAL A 248 -21.73 7.12 22.82
N HIS A 249 -21.91 6.99 21.51
CA HIS A 249 -22.26 5.75 20.87
C HIS A 249 -21.17 5.36 19.87
N LEU A 250 -20.34 4.39 20.24
CA LEU A 250 -19.35 3.80 19.34
C LEU A 250 -20.08 3.01 18.25
N ASP A 251 -20.05 3.49 17.01
CA ASP A 251 -20.71 2.83 15.88
C ASP A 251 -19.76 1.89 15.13
N PHE A 252 -18.48 2.28 15.01
CA PHE A 252 -17.53 1.60 14.14
C PHE A 252 -16.15 1.45 14.77
N VAL A 253 -15.54 0.29 14.54
CA VAL A 253 -14.08 0.13 14.53
C VAL A 253 -13.66 -0.36 13.15
N PHE A 254 -12.82 0.41 12.48
CA PHE A 254 -12.47 0.20 11.08
C PHE A 254 -10.96 0.05 10.93
N ASP A 255 -10.49 -1.16 10.63
CA ASP A 255 -9.08 -1.51 10.57
C ASP A 255 -8.59 -1.60 9.12
N ILE A 256 -7.66 -0.73 8.72
CA ILE A 256 -7.18 -0.58 7.34
C ILE A 256 -5.86 -1.35 7.14
N HIS A 257 -5.90 -2.28 6.17
CA HIS A 257 -4.82 -3.18 5.78
C HIS A 257 -4.56 -3.11 4.26
N ALA A 258 -3.55 -3.84 3.81
CA ALA A 258 -3.32 -4.13 2.40
C ALA A 258 -3.26 -5.63 2.11
N HIS A 259 -3.51 -6.04 0.87
CA HIS A 259 -3.52 -7.45 0.48
C HIS A 259 -2.50 -7.74 -0.62
N SER A 260 -1.66 -8.76 -0.39
CA SER A 260 -0.57 -9.13 -1.29
C SER A 260 -0.95 -10.07 -2.43
N SER A 261 -2.22 -10.52 -2.51
CA SER A 261 -2.66 -11.45 -3.58
C SER A 261 -4.04 -11.18 -4.19
N LEU A 262 -4.79 -10.18 -3.71
CA LEU A 262 -6.12 -9.84 -4.25
C LEU A 262 -6.12 -8.40 -4.77
N HIS A 263 -6.89 -8.17 -5.82
CA HIS A 263 -6.97 -6.89 -6.53
C HIS A 263 -8.13 -6.03 -6.00
N GLY A 264 -8.02 -4.71 -6.14
CA GLY A 264 -9.05 -3.80 -5.64
C GLY A 264 -9.04 -3.63 -4.12
N ALA A 265 -10.13 -3.05 -3.65
CA ALA A 265 -10.43 -2.85 -2.25
C ALA A 265 -11.63 -3.72 -1.86
N PHE A 266 -11.62 -4.30 -0.67
CA PHE A 266 -12.70 -5.16 -0.21
C PHE A 266 -12.74 -5.18 1.31
N ILE A 267 -13.89 -5.57 1.86
CA ILE A 267 -14.09 -5.59 3.31
C ILE A 267 -14.28 -7.02 3.82
N TYR A 268 -13.61 -7.33 4.91
CA TYR A 268 -13.94 -8.48 5.74
C TYR A 268 -14.77 -8.01 6.92
N GLY A 269 -16.00 -8.50 7.01
CA GLY A 269 -16.92 -8.30 8.12
C GLY A 269 -17.16 -9.59 8.90
N ASN A 270 -17.98 -9.54 9.94
CA ASN A 270 -18.34 -10.70 10.74
C ASN A 270 -19.67 -11.31 10.27
N SER A 271 -19.84 -12.60 10.48
CA SER A 271 -21.16 -13.24 10.44
C SER A 271 -21.81 -13.24 11.83
N TYR A 272 -23.11 -12.96 11.87
CA TYR A 272 -23.91 -12.89 13.08
C TYR A 272 -25.09 -13.84 12.97
N ASP A 273 -25.48 -14.42 14.10
CA ASP A 273 -26.67 -15.26 14.20
C ASP A 273 -27.93 -14.37 14.30
N ASP A 274 -27.78 -13.19 14.91
CA ASP A 274 -28.80 -12.14 14.89
C ASP A 274 -28.90 -11.49 13.49
N VAL A 275 -30.07 -11.66 12.87
CA VAL A 275 -30.35 -11.18 11.51
C VAL A 275 -30.30 -9.66 11.43
N TYR A 276 -30.84 -8.94 12.40
CA TYR A 276 -30.87 -7.47 12.39
C TYR A 276 -29.46 -6.87 12.53
N ARG A 277 -28.62 -7.48 13.37
CA ARG A 277 -27.20 -7.13 13.50
C ARG A 277 -26.47 -7.38 12.19
N PHE A 278 -26.71 -8.51 11.54
CA PHE A 278 -26.10 -8.82 10.24
C PHE A 278 -26.56 -7.86 9.15
N GLU A 279 -27.85 -7.57 9.04
CA GLU A 279 -28.40 -6.64 8.07
C GLU A 279 -27.80 -5.24 8.22
N ARG A 280 -27.67 -4.73 9.45
CA ARG A 280 -26.99 -3.46 9.73
C ARG A 280 -25.51 -3.52 9.34
N HIS A 281 -24.84 -4.64 9.58
CA HIS A 281 -23.41 -4.84 9.31
C HIS A 281 -23.07 -4.90 7.80
N ILE A 282 -24.01 -5.28 6.95
CA ILE A 282 -23.75 -5.30 5.50
C ILE A 282 -24.02 -3.96 4.80
N VAL A 283 -24.66 -2.99 5.48
CA VAL A 283 -25.00 -1.69 4.89
C VAL A 283 -23.76 -0.92 4.45
N TYR A 284 -22.80 -0.72 5.36
CA TYR A 284 -21.63 0.12 5.05
C TYR A 284 -20.81 -0.42 3.88
N PRO A 285 -20.45 -1.72 3.81
CA PRO A 285 -19.72 -2.26 2.66
C PRO A 285 -20.50 -2.15 1.34
N LYS A 286 -21.83 -2.30 1.35
CA LYS A 286 -22.67 -2.11 0.15
C LYS A 286 -22.64 -0.66 -0.34
N LEU A 287 -22.67 0.31 0.57
CA LEU A 287 -22.55 1.73 0.21
C LEU A 287 -21.15 2.06 -0.30
N LEU A 288 -20.09 1.48 0.30
CA LEU A 288 -18.73 1.69 -0.18
C LEU A 288 -18.54 1.15 -1.60
N ALA A 289 -19.16 0.01 -1.93
CA ALA A 289 -19.15 -0.55 -3.28
C ALA A 289 -19.73 0.40 -4.34
N GLN A 290 -20.68 1.25 -3.96
CA GLN A 290 -21.27 2.26 -4.85
C GLN A 290 -20.36 3.49 -4.99
N ASN A 291 -19.61 3.82 -3.94
CA ASN A 291 -18.77 5.02 -3.88
C ASN A 291 -17.34 4.82 -4.40
N ALA A 292 -16.87 3.58 -4.50
CA ALA A 292 -15.49 3.25 -4.84
C ALA A 292 -15.42 2.34 -6.06
N GLU A 293 -14.93 2.87 -7.19
CA GLU A 293 -14.79 2.11 -8.45
C GLU A 293 -13.85 0.91 -8.34
N ASP A 294 -12.94 0.95 -7.38
CA ASP A 294 -11.94 -0.06 -7.09
C ASP A 294 -12.42 -1.10 -6.07
N PHE A 295 -13.67 -1.01 -5.60
CA PHE A 295 -14.24 -1.96 -4.66
C PHE A 295 -14.62 -3.28 -5.34
N ASN A 296 -14.10 -4.39 -4.82
CA ASN A 296 -14.40 -5.73 -5.27
C ASN A 296 -15.39 -6.42 -4.32
N SER A 297 -16.64 -6.51 -4.75
CA SER A 297 -17.69 -7.21 -3.99
C SER A 297 -17.48 -8.72 -3.92
N LEU A 298 -16.78 -9.33 -4.89
CA LEU A 298 -16.55 -10.78 -4.91
C LEU A 298 -15.55 -11.23 -3.85
N ASP A 299 -14.59 -10.37 -3.51
CA ASP A 299 -13.62 -10.62 -2.45
C ASP A 299 -14.12 -10.15 -1.07
N THR A 300 -15.25 -9.45 -1.00
CA THR A 300 -15.85 -9.03 0.27
C THR A 300 -16.53 -10.23 0.94
N MET A 301 -16.21 -10.49 2.20
CA MET A 301 -16.71 -11.66 2.92
C MET A 301 -17.15 -11.36 4.35
N TYR A 302 -18.06 -12.18 4.84
CA TYR A 302 -18.57 -12.13 6.21
C TYR A 302 -18.43 -13.51 6.83
N ASN A 303 -17.56 -13.66 7.83
CA ASN A 303 -17.30 -14.96 8.43
C ASN A 303 -16.93 -14.89 9.91
N ARG A 304 -16.86 -16.07 10.53
CA ARG A 304 -16.49 -16.29 11.92
C ARG A 304 -15.31 -17.27 12.03
N ASP A 305 -14.33 -17.17 11.14
CA ASP A 305 -13.19 -18.12 11.11
C ASP A 305 -12.46 -18.16 12.47
N PRO A 306 -12.41 -19.33 13.14
CA PRO A 306 -11.70 -19.49 14.40
C PRO A 306 -10.21 -19.14 14.31
N LYS A 307 -9.56 -19.40 13.17
CA LYS A 307 -8.13 -19.09 12.96
C LYS A 307 -7.85 -17.59 12.93
N LYS A 308 -8.88 -16.77 12.75
CA LYS A 308 -8.78 -15.30 12.74
C LYS A 308 -9.28 -14.69 14.06
N ALA A 309 -9.58 -15.48 15.10
CA ALA A 309 -10.11 -14.99 16.38
C ALA A 309 -9.26 -13.88 17.01
N GLY A 310 -7.93 -13.95 16.88
CA GLY A 310 -6.99 -12.94 17.38
C GLY A 310 -6.88 -11.66 16.54
N THR A 311 -7.64 -11.52 15.44
CA THR A 311 -7.67 -10.27 14.64
C THR A 311 -8.54 -9.20 15.28
N ALA A 312 -8.22 -7.92 15.05
CA ALA A 312 -8.99 -6.77 15.54
C ALA A 312 -10.50 -6.95 15.27
N ARG A 313 -10.87 -7.25 14.02
CA ARG A 313 -12.25 -7.46 13.58
C ARG A 313 -12.97 -8.53 14.41
N ARG A 314 -12.29 -9.64 14.74
CA ARG A 314 -12.89 -10.78 15.45
C ARG A 314 -12.91 -10.57 16.96
N TYR A 315 -11.78 -10.15 17.53
CA TYR A 315 -11.63 -9.88 18.96
C TYR A 315 -12.56 -8.76 19.41
N LEU A 316 -12.50 -7.59 18.76
CA LEU A 316 -13.30 -6.42 19.14
C LEU A 316 -14.80 -6.65 18.94
N CYS A 317 -15.17 -7.46 17.95
CA CYS A 317 -16.57 -7.86 17.77
C CYS A 317 -17.11 -8.71 18.93
N ALA A 318 -16.25 -9.45 19.62
CA ALA A 318 -16.62 -10.29 20.76
C ALA A 318 -16.59 -9.53 22.10
N THR A 319 -15.83 -8.44 22.20
CA THR A 319 -15.63 -7.68 23.44
C THR A 319 -16.42 -6.38 23.52
N LEU A 320 -16.76 -5.76 22.38
CA LEU A 320 -17.55 -4.54 22.33
C LEU A 320 -19.05 -4.81 22.25
N LYS A 321 -19.87 -3.78 22.50
CA LYS A 321 -21.33 -3.87 22.41
C LYS A 321 -21.78 -4.37 21.03
N ASP A 322 -22.92 -5.06 20.99
CA ASP A 322 -23.50 -5.60 19.76
C ASP A 322 -23.87 -4.53 18.72
N SER A 323 -24.01 -3.28 19.13
CA SER A 323 -24.24 -2.14 18.24
C SER A 323 -23.00 -1.73 17.43
N VAL A 324 -21.80 -2.13 17.87
CA VAL A 324 -20.53 -1.76 17.20
C VAL A 324 -20.28 -2.63 15.99
N ASN A 325 -20.03 -2.00 14.85
CA ASN A 325 -19.61 -2.66 13.63
C ASN A 325 -18.07 -2.68 13.52
N CYS A 326 -17.48 -3.88 13.51
CA CYS A 326 -16.03 -4.05 13.34
C CYS A 326 -15.72 -4.59 11.94
N TYR A 327 -14.89 -3.86 11.17
CA TYR A 327 -14.48 -4.27 9.82
C TYR A 327 -12.96 -4.25 9.66
N THR A 328 -12.48 -5.09 8.74
CA THR A 328 -11.16 -4.93 8.14
C THR A 328 -11.33 -4.52 6.68
N LEU A 329 -10.79 -3.36 6.29
CA LEU A 329 -10.68 -2.94 4.90
C LEU A 329 -9.31 -3.33 4.36
N PHE A 330 -9.30 -4.02 3.23
CA PHE A 330 -8.10 -4.30 2.47
C PHE A 330 -8.03 -3.46 1.22
N ALA A 331 -6.83 -3.08 0.82
CA ALA A 331 -6.52 -2.59 -0.51
C ALA A 331 -5.35 -3.36 -1.13
N SER A 332 -5.40 -3.63 -2.42
CA SER A 332 -4.35 -4.37 -3.12
C SER A 332 -2.98 -3.66 -3.04
N LEU A 333 -1.91 -4.40 -2.79
CA LEU A 333 -0.54 -3.89 -2.97
C LEU A 333 -0.21 -3.56 -4.43
N HIS A 334 -0.93 -4.14 -5.38
CA HIS A 334 -0.70 -3.96 -6.80
C HIS A 334 -1.61 -2.88 -7.38
N GLY A 335 -2.91 -3.16 -7.44
CA GLY A 335 -3.85 -2.40 -8.23
C GLY A 335 -5.19 -3.08 -8.39
N TYR A 336 -6.01 -2.56 -9.29
CA TYR A 336 -7.33 -3.08 -9.60
C TYR A 336 -7.61 -3.00 -11.10
N ARG A 337 -8.49 -3.89 -11.56
CA ARG A 337 -8.98 -3.88 -12.94
C ARG A 337 -10.23 -3.04 -13.00
N ARG A 338 -10.30 -2.19 -14.01
CA ARG A 338 -11.52 -1.51 -14.40
C ARG A 338 -12.05 -2.15 -15.66
N ASP A 339 -13.37 -2.36 -15.74
CA ASP A 339 -13.97 -3.11 -16.84
C ASP A 339 -14.26 -2.24 -18.08
N SER A 340 -14.34 -0.91 -17.95
CA SER A 340 -14.75 -0.02 -19.04
C SER A 340 -14.09 1.37 -19.02
N PRO A 341 -13.12 1.65 -19.91
CA PRO A 341 -12.41 0.68 -20.76
C PRO A 341 -11.64 -0.34 -19.91
N PRO A 342 -11.28 -1.52 -20.45
CA PRO A 342 -10.50 -2.51 -19.71
C PRO A 342 -9.05 -2.02 -19.55
N TYR A 343 -8.67 -1.64 -18.34
CA TYR A 343 -7.27 -1.35 -18.00
C TYR A 343 -6.97 -1.66 -16.53
N PHE A 344 -5.70 -1.92 -16.24
CA PHE A 344 -5.22 -2.16 -14.89
C PHE A 344 -4.64 -0.87 -14.32
N LEU A 345 -5.13 -0.45 -13.16
CA LEU A 345 -4.63 0.70 -12.43
C LEU A 345 -3.82 0.29 -11.22
N ASN A 346 -2.60 0.77 -11.14
CA ASN A 346 -1.78 0.58 -9.95
C ASN A 346 -2.28 1.47 -8.81
N TYR A 347 -2.31 0.92 -7.58
CA TYR A 347 -2.65 1.69 -6.38
C TYR A 347 -1.64 2.83 -6.09
N SER A 348 -0.47 2.77 -6.73
CA SER A 348 0.53 3.81 -6.68
C SER A 348 0.41 4.94 -7.72
N GLU A 349 -0.52 4.86 -8.66
CA GLU A 349 -0.67 5.83 -9.73
C GLU A 349 -1.85 6.77 -9.43
N GLU A 350 -1.72 8.05 -9.80
CA GLU A 350 -2.79 9.06 -9.73
C GLU A 350 -3.41 9.34 -8.35
N GLY A 351 -2.85 8.77 -7.27
CA GLY A 351 -3.37 8.95 -5.93
C GLY A 351 -4.65 8.14 -5.66
N SER A 352 -4.80 6.98 -6.31
CA SER A 352 -5.89 6.02 -6.10
C SER A 352 -6.03 5.59 -4.63
N ASP A 353 -4.94 5.29 -3.92
CA ASP A 353 -4.96 5.01 -2.47
C ASP A 353 -5.66 6.14 -1.68
N TYR A 354 -5.24 7.39 -1.94
CA TYR A 354 -5.80 8.56 -1.28
C TYR A 354 -7.29 8.72 -1.62
N ARG A 355 -7.68 8.40 -2.86
CA ARG A 355 -9.06 8.48 -3.33
C ARG A 355 -9.94 7.47 -2.62
N LEU A 356 -9.47 6.24 -2.43
CA LEU A 356 -10.19 5.24 -1.64
C LEU A 356 -10.44 5.75 -0.22
N GLY A 357 -9.45 6.37 0.42
CA GLY A 357 -9.62 7.02 1.73
C GLY A 357 -10.72 8.09 1.75
N ARG A 358 -10.82 8.92 0.71
CA ARG A 358 -11.92 9.90 0.56
C ARG A 358 -13.28 9.23 0.38
N ASN A 359 -13.33 8.14 -0.38
CA ASN A 359 -14.57 7.40 -0.62
C ASN A 359 -15.06 6.69 0.65
N VAL A 360 -14.15 6.13 1.45
CA VAL A 360 -14.44 5.61 2.80
C VAL A 360 -15.06 6.71 3.66
N ALA A 361 -14.46 7.91 3.69
CA ALA A 361 -14.99 9.03 4.46
C ALA A 361 -16.40 9.46 4.00
N ARG A 362 -16.63 9.57 2.69
CA ARG A 362 -17.93 9.92 2.11
C ARG A 362 -19.02 8.89 2.41
N THR A 363 -18.66 7.61 2.40
CA THR A 363 -19.58 6.51 2.67
C THR A 363 -20.19 6.58 4.08
N TYR A 364 -19.49 7.18 5.05
CA TYR A 364 -20.08 7.42 6.36
C TYR A 364 -21.29 8.36 6.30
N LEU A 365 -21.29 9.36 5.41
CA LEU A 365 -22.45 10.25 5.26
C LEU A 365 -23.66 9.44 4.77
N ASP A 366 -23.46 8.63 3.73
CA ASP A 366 -24.53 7.79 3.18
C ASP A 366 -25.05 6.80 4.24
N TYR A 367 -24.14 6.18 5.00
CA TYR A 367 -24.51 5.31 6.11
C TYR A 367 -25.37 6.04 7.14
N TYR A 368 -24.92 7.22 7.59
CA TYR A 368 -25.62 7.98 8.62
C TYR A 368 -26.94 8.61 8.15
N HIS A 369 -27.11 8.84 6.84
CA HIS A 369 -28.42 9.10 6.25
C HIS A 369 -29.32 7.86 6.32
N VAL A 370 -28.82 6.69 5.92
CA VAL A 370 -29.60 5.43 5.92
C VAL A 370 -30.06 5.05 7.33
N VAL A 371 -29.21 5.23 8.35
CA VAL A 371 -29.57 4.93 9.74
C VAL A 371 -30.26 6.09 10.46
N GLY A 372 -30.57 7.19 9.77
CA GLY A 372 -31.35 8.31 10.31
C GLY A 372 -30.64 9.16 11.37
N VAL A 373 -29.32 9.09 11.46
CA VAL A 373 -28.52 9.93 12.38
C VAL A 373 -28.34 11.34 11.81
N ILE A 374 -28.09 11.42 10.51
CA ILE A 374 -28.01 12.68 9.78
C ILE A 374 -29.29 12.79 8.94
N PRO A 375 -30.10 13.86 9.08
CA PRO A 375 -31.33 14.01 8.31
C PRO A 375 -31.04 14.24 6.82
N LEU A 376 -31.90 13.70 5.95
CA LEU A 376 -31.87 13.95 4.51
C LEU A 376 -32.41 15.36 4.24
N GLY A 377 -31.57 16.22 3.66
CA GLY A 377 -31.90 17.63 3.36
C GLY A 377 -31.27 18.58 4.38
N LEU A 378 -30.61 19.64 3.88
CA LEU A 378 -29.99 20.66 4.72
C LEU A 378 -31.06 21.32 5.62
N PRO A 379 -30.76 21.62 6.90
CA PRO A 379 -31.52 22.67 7.58
C PRO A 379 -31.35 23.95 6.76
N ALA A 380 -32.47 24.55 6.36
CA ALA A 380 -32.47 25.87 5.75
C ALA A 380 -31.71 26.82 6.69
N SER A 381 -30.58 27.38 6.26
CA SER A 381 -29.91 28.41 7.05
C SER A 381 -30.87 29.60 7.23
N PRO A 382 -31.10 30.08 8.46
CA PRO A 382 -31.76 31.36 8.68
C PRO A 382 -30.75 32.46 8.31
N GLY A 383 -30.71 32.82 7.02
CA GLY A 383 -29.79 33.84 6.52
C GLY A 383 -30.09 34.36 5.11
N ALA A 384 -31.12 33.83 4.44
CA ALA A 384 -31.51 34.30 3.12
C ALA A 384 -32.46 35.50 3.20
N LEU A 385 -31.96 36.67 3.60
CA LEU A 385 -32.61 37.95 3.32
C LEU A 385 -31.56 39.04 3.00
N LYS A 386 -31.57 39.43 1.72
CA LYS A 386 -31.11 40.69 1.11
C LYS A 386 -29.59 40.95 1.10
N ARG A 387 -29.01 40.83 -0.11
CA ARG A 387 -28.79 42.03 -0.93
C ARG A 387 -28.56 41.71 -2.41
N ALA A 388 -29.32 42.46 -3.21
CA ALA A 388 -29.37 42.42 -4.65
C ALA A 388 -28.16 43.12 -5.31
N GLY A 389 -27.89 42.72 -6.55
CA GLY A 389 -27.46 43.64 -7.60
C GLY A 389 -25.95 43.77 -7.83
N ARG A 390 -25.40 42.96 -8.74
CA ARG A 390 -24.38 43.48 -9.66
C ARG A 390 -24.39 42.77 -11.01
N ARG A 391 -24.46 43.63 -12.03
CA ARG A 391 -24.71 43.37 -13.45
C ARG A 391 -23.56 42.62 -14.13
N SER A 392 -23.94 41.74 -15.05
CA SER A 392 -23.11 41.11 -16.07
C SER A 392 -22.44 42.13 -17.00
N ARG A 393 -21.14 41.92 -17.30
CA ARG A 393 -20.45 42.53 -18.45
C ARG A 393 -19.54 41.50 -19.16
N PRO A 394 -19.23 41.71 -20.45
CA PRO A 394 -19.25 40.65 -21.47
C PRO A 394 -17.90 39.99 -21.76
N ARG A 395 -17.99 38.78 -22.34
CA ARG A 395 -16.89 37.97 -22.89
C ARG A 395 -16.22 38.67 -24.08
N HIS A 396 -14.91 38.91 -23.99
CA HIS A 396 -14.08 39.25 -25.15
C HIS A 396 -13.51 37.99 -25.81
N ARG A 397 -13.89 37.79 -27.09
CA ARG A 397 -13.21 36.90 -28.05
C ARG A 397 -11.80 37.44 -28.31
N ARG A 398 -10.77 36.58 -28.23
CA ARG A 398 -9.47 36.83 -28.88
C ARG A 398 -9.25 35.81 -30.00
N ARG A 399 -9.01 36.36 -31.19
CA ARG A 399 -8.76 35.70 -32.47
C ARG A 399 -7.39 35.02 -32.49
N SER A 400 -7.36 33.93 -33.25
CA SER A 400 -6.22 33.16 -33.74
C SER A 400 -5.17 33.99 -34.48
N ARG A 401 -3.89 33.63 -34.28
CA ARG A 401 -2.82 33.88 -35.25
C ARG A 401 -1.98 32.62 -35.44
N SER A 402 -1.88 32.23 -36.70
CA SER A 402 -1.17 31.13 -37.33
C SER A 402 0.35 31.25 -37.24
N TRP A 403 1.05 30.12 -37.12
CA TRP A 403 2.48 29.97 -37.38
C TRP A 403 2.71 28.84 -38.39
N PRO A 404 3.72 28.94 -39.27
CA PRO A 404 3.76 28.23 -40.54
C PRO A 404 4.31 26.80 -40.46
N SER A 405 3.83 25.99 -41.38
CA SER A 405 4.22 24.64 -41.74
C SER A 405 5.68 24.53 -42.21
N ARG A 406 6.39 23.49 -41.77
CA ARG A 406 7.53 22.90 -42.49
C ARG A 406 7.37 21.38 -42.57
N GLU A 407 7.39 20.91 -43.81
CA GLU A 407 7.32 19.52 -44.25
C GLU A 407 8.71 18.84 -44.30
N PRO A 408 8.78 17.50 -44.54
CA PRO A 408 9.78 16.61 -43.96
C PRO A 408 10.88 16.17 -44.94
N ARG A 409 11.97 15.60 -44.39
CA ARG A 409 12.97 14.66 -44.99
C ARG A 409 14.10 14.45 -43.94
N ARG A 410 14.77 13.31 -43.72
CA ARG A 410 15.08 12.09 -44.48
C ARG A 410 15.44 10.94 -43.52
N ARG A 411 15.23 9.68 -43.94
CA ARG A 411 15.83 8.43 -43.39
C ARG A 411 17.32 8.37 -43.79
N THR A 412 18.26 7.82 -43.01
CA THR A 412 18.73 6.40 -42.79
C THR A 412 20.17 6.50 -42.20
N PRO A 413 20.94 5.45 -41.81
CA PRO A 413 20.68 4.00 -41.81
C PRO A 413 20.93 3.28 -40.47
N GLY A 414 20.57 2.00 -40.43
CA GLY A 414 20.74 1.10 -39.30
C GLY A 414 22.19 0.90 -38.85
N GLY A 415 22.37 0.91 -37.53
CA GLY A 415 23.58 0.46 -36.85
C GLY A 415 23.44 -1.00 -36.42
N ARG A 416 24.43 -1.80 -36.83
CA ARG A 416 24.60 -3.22 -36.50
C ARG A 416 24.59 -3.47 -34.99
N LEU A 417 24.07 -4.65 -34.59
CA LEU A 417 24.38 -5.25 -33.29
C LEU A 417 25.90 -5.41 -33.17
N VAL A 418 26.50 -4.66 -32.26
CA VAL A 418 27.84 -4.95 -31.74
C VAL A 418 27.64 -5.84 -30.52
N ALA A 419 28.14 -7.07 -30.61
CA ALA A 419 28.23 -7.98 -29.49
C ALA A 419 29.19 -7.41 -28.44
N LEU A 420 28.65 -6.75 -27.41
CA LEU A 420 29.38 -6.36 -26.22
C LEU A 420 29.22 -7.50 -25.19
N ARG A 421 30.34 -8.13 -24.83
CA ARG A 421 30.41 -9.14 -23.76
C ARG A 421 29.86 -8.50 -22.47
N PRO A 422 28.89 -9.10 -21.76
CA PRO A 422 28.43 -8.49 -20.53
C PRO A 422 29.39 -8.86 -19.40
N HIS A 423 30.03 -7.85 -18.82
CA HIS A 423 30.31 -7.87 -17.38
C HIS A 423 28.95 -7.74 -16.66
N GLN A 424 28.18 -8.82 -16.63
CA GLN A 424 26.97 -8.92 -15.81
C GLN A 424 27.40 -9.09 -14.37
N VAL A 425 27.03 -8.14 -13.53
CA VAL A 425 27.20 -8.27 -12.08
C VAL A 425 25.89 -8.84 -11.54
N GLN A 426 25.97 -10.02 -10.92
CA GLN A 426 24.86 -10.63 -10.21
C GLN A 426 24.92 -10.20 -8.75
N CYS A 427 23.82 -9.63 -8.27
CA CYS A 427 23.65 -9.33 -6.85
C CYS A 427 22.60 -10.26 -6.27
N TYR A 428 22.99 -11.02 -5.24
CA TYR A 428 22.08 -11.87 -4.48
C TYR A 428 21.60 -11.12 -3.25
N CYS A 429 20.28 -11.04 -3.08
CA CYS A 429 19.67 -10.54 -1.85
C CYS A 429 18.96 -11.70 -1.16
N VAL A 430 19.35 -11.99 0.07
CA VAL A 430 18.73 -13.01 0.93
C VAL A 430 17.89 -12.28 1.97
N ILE A 431 16.59 -12.55 1.98
CA ILE A 431 15.59 -12.05 2.95
C ILE A 431 15.28 -13.14 3.98
N THR A 432 15.87 -13.15 5.17
CA THR A 432 15.71 -14.29 6.11
C THR A 432 14.27 -14.48 6.61
N SER A 433 13.66 -15.64 6.32
CA SER A 433 12.31 -16.02 6.78
C SER A 433 12.33 -16.96 7.99
N SER A 434 11.43 -16.75 8.96
CA SER A 434 11.11 -17.72 10.00
C SER A 434 9.59 -17.83 10.20
N SER A 435 8.91 -18.66 9.41
CA SER A 435 7.66 -19.32 9.80
C SER A 435 7.28 -20.41 8.80
N GLU A 436 6.69 -21.51 9.30
CA GLU A 436 6.29 -22.71 8.55
C GLU A 436 4.80 -22.73 8.16
N ASP A 437 4.05 -21.64 8.40
CA ASP A 437 2.61 -21.58 8.13
C ASP A 437 2.26 -20.96 6.77
N ASP A 438 1.40 -21.64 6.00
CA ASP A 438 0.93 -21.24 4.66
C ASP A 438 0.19 -19.87 4.61
N ASP A 439 -0.13 -19.30 5.78
CA ASP A 439 -0.84 -18.02 5.99
C ASP A 439 0.06 -16.88 6.52
N GLU A 440 1.33 -17.15 6.87
CA GLU A 440 2.22 -16.18 7.53
C GLU A 440 3.41 -15.81 6.63
N GLU A 441 3.61 -14.49 6.44
CA GLU A 441 4.68 -13.95 5.60
C GLU A 441 5.96 -13.67 6.40
N ALA A 442 7.08 -13.98 5.74
CA ALA A 442 8.43 -13.90 6.24
C ALA A 442 8.88 -12.49 6.68
N GLU A 443 9.69 -12.46 7.74
CA GLU A 443 10.48 -11.30 8.11
C GLU A 443 11.65 -11.06 7.13
N ALA A 444 12.29 -9.90 7.24
CA ALA A 444 13.38 -9.49 6.36
C ALA A 444 14.54 -8.94 7.19
N TYR A 445 15.58 -9.75 7.40
CA TYR A 445 16.89 -9.26 7.86
C TYR A 445 17.94 -9.38 6.74
N PHE A 446 18.85 -8.40 6.72
CA PHE A 446 19.91 -8.28 5.72
C PHE A 446 21.17 -9.02 6.17
N LEU A 447 21.62 -9.99 5.39
CA LEU A 447 23.00 -10.51 5.45
C LEU A 447 23.67 -10.34 4.09
N ALA A 448 24.75 -9.56 4.04
CA ALA A 448 25.62 -9.49 2.87
C ALA A 448 26.51 -10.74 2.85
N GLY A 449 26.10 -11.77 2.11
CA GLY A 449 26.91 -12.97 1.86
C GLY A 449 27.92 -12.76 0.74
N ARG A 450 29.15 -13.28 0.90
CA ARG A 450 30.11 -13.40 -0.22
C ARG A 450 29.57 -14.35 -1.30
N PRO A 451 29.89 -14.15 -2.58
CA PRO A 451 29.44 -15.03 -3.65
C PRO A 451 29.95 -16.46 -3.41
N PHE A 452 29.05 -17.45 -3.51
CA PHE A 452 29.44 -18.84 -3.67
C PHE A 452 30.14 -19.03 -5.03
N PRO A 453 31.18 -19.87 -5.12
CA PRO A 453 31.81 -20.15 -6.40
C PRO A 453 30.83 -20.88 -7.32
N PRO A 454 30.90 -20.64 -8.64
CA PRO A 454 30.04 -21.32 -9.61
C PRO A 454 30.27 -22.84 -9.57
N PRO A 455 29.23 -23.67 -9.80
CA PRO A 455 29.40 -25.11 -9.92
C PRO A 455 30.34 -25.43 -11.10
N ARG A 456 31.39 -26.21 -10.82
CA ARG A 456 32.27 -26.74 -11.85
C ARG A 456 31.50 -27.76 -12.68
N GLY A 457 31.14 -27.42 -13.92
CA GLY A 457 30.60 -28.43 -14.85
C GLY A 457 29.64 -27.95 -15.92
N LEU A 458 29.98 -26.90 -16.68
CA LEU A 458 29.30 -26.59 -17.95
C LEU A 458 30.35 -26.26 -19.01
N ARG A 459 30.83 -27.29 -19.71
CA ARG A 459 31.56 -27.11 -20.97
C ARG A 459 30.53 -26.75 -22.04
N LEU A 460 30.44 -25.48 -22.40
CA LEU A 460 29.76 -25.06 -23.62
C LEU A 460 30.61 -25.49 -24.82
N GLY A 461 30.19 -26.56 -25.50
CA GLY A 461 30.78 -27.01 -26.75
C GLY A 461 30.53 -25.99 -27.85
N VAL A 462 31.57 -25.25 -28.23
CA VAL A 462 31.58 -24.39 -29.41
C VAL A 462 32.03 -25.24 -30.59
N SER A 463 31.13 -25.53 -31.54
CA SER A 463 31.52 -26.08 -32.85
C SER A 463 31.86 -24.92 -33.80
N PRO A 464 33.01 -24.94 -34.50
CA PRO A 464 33.42 -23.87 -35.42
C PRO A 464 32.71 -23.97 -36.78
N PRO A 465 32.69 -22.87 -37.58
CA PRO A 465 31.96 -22.82 -38.85
C PRO A 465 32.65 -23.63 -39.95
N ARG A 466 31.86 -24.34 -40.77
CA ARG A 466 32.34 -25.10 -41.94
C ARG A 466 32.74 -24.14 -43.07
N GLY A 467 34.02 -24.13 -43.42
CA GLY A 467 34.57 -23.50 -44.62
C GLY A 467 34.51 -24.45 -45.82
N HIS A 468 34.23 -23.90 -46.99
CA HIS A 468 34.26 -24.55 -48.31
C HIS A 468 35.70 -24.80 -48.80
N GLY A 469 35.96 -25.98 -49.38
CA GLY A 469 37.16 -26.33 -50.15
C GLY A 469 37.26 -27.86 -50.36
N PRO A 470 37.94 -28.35 -51.41
CA PRO A 470 37.33 -29.12 -52.49
C PRO A 470 37.40 -30.66 -52.30
N GLY A 471 36.46 -31.36 -52.92
CA GLY A 471 36.34 -32.82 -52.84
C GLY A 471 37.36 -33.60 -53.69
N PRO A 472 37.42 -34.92 -53.44
CA PRO A 472 37.66 -35.86 -54.53
C PRO A 472 36.68 -37.05 -54.58
N ALA A 473 36.52 -37.48 -55.83
CA ALA A 473 35.95 -38.68 -56.45
C ALA A 473 35.69 -39.96 -55.61
N HIS A 474 34.46 -40.46 -55.79
CA HIS A 474 34.03 -41.82 -56.18
C HIS A 474 34.72 -43.12 -55.69
N ARG A 475 33.87 -43.94 -55.02
CA ARG A 475 33.58 -45.40 -55.16
C ARG A 475 34.55 -46.44 -54.54
N PRO A 476 34.07 -47.70 -54.28
CA PRO A 476 32.74 -48.12 -53.80
C PRO A 476 32.79 -49.19 -52.67
N ALA A 477 31.59 -49.63 -52.28
CA ALA A 477 31.21 -50.65 -51.30
C ALA A 477 32.03 -51.95 -51.28
N LEU A 478 32.04 -52.62 -50.11
CA LEU A 478 31.83 -54.06 -49.97
C LEU A 478 31.35 -54.40 -48.55
N THR A 479 30.40 -55.34 -48.53
CA THR A 479 29.74 -56.03 -47.42
C THR A 479 30.67 -56.99 -46.68
N GLY A 480 30.38 -57.24 -45.41
CA GLY A 480 30.98 -58.31 -44.59
C GLY A 480 30.60 -58.14 -43.13
#